data_AF-A0A410PV12-F1
#
_entry.id   AF-A0A410PV12-F1
#
_cell.length_a   1.000
_cell.length_b   1.000
_cell.length_c   1.000
_cell.angle_alpha   90.00
_cell.angle_beta   90.00
_cell.angle_gamma   90.00
#
_symmetry.space_group_name_H-M   'P 1'
#
loop_
_entity.id
_entity.type
_entity.pdbx_description
1 polymer ?
#
loop_
_entity_poly.entity_id
_entity_poly.type
_entity_poly.pdbx_seq_one_letter_code
_entity_poly.pdbx_strand_id
1 'polypeptide(L)'
;MSEHEHFCTCGDKECKFNPRNHNMGCDPCIQKNLSEGEIPSCFFHLVHDDTSELQEFTMGSFVKYYQKYADEKGAPASENA
;
A
#
# COMPACT_ATOMS: atom_id res chain seq x y z
N MET A 1 21.96 -9.10 15.46
CA MET A 1 20.93 -9.93 14.81
C MET A 1 20.36 -9.06 13.71
N SER A 2 20.56 -9.40 12.43
CA SER A 2 19.91 -8.63 11.36
C SER A 2 18.43 -8.97 11.43
N GLU A 3 17.68 -8.18 12.20
CA GLU A 3 16.22 -8.21 12.22
C GLU A 3 15.76 -8.15 10.76
N HIS A 4 15.04 -9.17 10.32
CA HIS A 4 14.47 -9.20 8.99
C HIS A 4 13.67 -7.91 8.81
N GLU A 5 14.07 -7.06 7.86
CA GLU A 5 13.22 -5.95 7.46
C GLU A 5 11.87 -6.52 7.06
N HIS A 6 10.80 -6.06 7.72
CA HIS A 6 9.44 -6.48 7.40
C HIS A 6 9.15 -6.11 5.94
N PHE A 7 8.39 -6.93 5.20
CA PHE A 7 8.05 -6.71 3.79
C PHE A 7 7.26 -5.42 3.50
N CYS A 8 6.94 -4.62 4.52
CA CYS A 8 6.13 -3.43 4.38
C CYS A 8 6.90 -2.37 3.59
N THR A 9 6.33 -1.91 2.49
CA THR A 9 6.91 -0.89 1.61
C THR A 9 6.49 0.53 1.98
N CYS A 10 5.77 0.72 3.09
CA CYS A 10 5.34 2.06 3.52
C CYS A 10 6.56 2.94 3.81
N GLY A 11 6.64 4.09 3.11
CA GLY A 11 7.73 5.05 3.26
C GLY A 11 7.70 5.82 4.58
N ASP A 12 6.55 5.88 5.25
CA ASP A 12 6.41 6.51 6.57
C ASP A 12 6.94 5.57 7.66
N LYS A 13 8.24 5.68 7.90
CA LYS A 13 8.98 4.89 8.90
C LYS A 13 8.70 5.33 10.34
N GLU A 14 8.18 6.53 10.56
CA GLU A 14 7.88 7.06 11.89
C GLU A 14 6.44 6.77 12.34
N CYS A 15 5.58 6.29 11.42
CA CYS A 15 4.23 5.86 11.75
C CYS A 15 4.21 4.78 12.85
N LYS A 16 3.41 5.02 13.90
CA LYS A 16 3.24 4.09 15.03
C LYS A 16 2.65 2.72 14.64
N PHE A 17 2.05 2.61 13.45
CA PHE A 17 1.49 1.37 12.90
C PHE A 17 2.44 0.68 11.91
N ASN A 18 3.62 1.25 11.68
CA ASN A 18 4.62 0.61 10.85
C ASN A 18 5.19 -0.61 11.60
N PRO A 19 5.21 -1.81 10.99
CA PRO A 19 5.71 -3.03 11.64
C PRO A 19 7.16 -2.95 12.11
N ARG A 20 7.95 -1.97 11.64
CA ARG A 20 9.30 -1.72 12.18
C ARG A 20 9.29 -1.17 13.62
N ASN A 21 8.16 -0.61 14.06
CA ASN A 21 8.03 0.09 15.34
C ASN A 21 7.32 -0.76 16.41
N HIS A 22 6.88 -1.99 16.09
CA HIS A 22 6.20 -2.90 17.01
C HIS A 22 6.15 -4.35 16.49
N ASN A 23 5.85 -5.30 17.38
CA ASN A 23 5.84 -6.75 17.04
C ASN A 23 4.45 -7.28 16.62
N MET A 24 3.62 -6.46 15.98
CA MET A 24 2.23 -6.83 15.61
C MET A 24 2.03 -6.94 14.09
N GLY A 25 3.11 -6.93 13.31
CA GLY A 25 3.01 -6.97 11.85
C GLY A 25 2.18 -5.82 11.28
N CYS A 26 1.40 -6.08 10.24
CA CYS A 26 0.56 -5.07 9.59
C CYS A 26 -0.81 -4.87 10.27
N ASP A 27 -1.21 -5.68 11.24
CA ASP A 27 -2.57 -5.70 11.79
C ASP A 27 -3.09 -4.30 12.19
N PRO A 28 -2.33 -3.46 12.91
CA PRO A 28 -2.82 -2.13 13.29
C PRO A 28 -3.04 -1.19 12.08
N CYS A 29 -2.19 -1.30 11.06
CA CYS A 29 -2.31 -0.52 9.83
C CYS A 29 -3.54 -0.96 9.03
N ILE A 30 -3.73 -2.28 8.86
CA ILE A 30 -4.91 -2.84 8.19
C ILE A 30 -6.19 -2.42 8.93
N GLN A 31 -6.22 -2.56 10.25
CA GLN A 31 -7.37 -2.20 11.07
C GLN A 31 -7.74 -0.71 10.92
N LYS A 32 -6.75 0.20 10.96
CA LYS A 32 -6.98 1.63 10.73
C LYS A 32 -7.64 1.87 9.37
N ASN A 33 -7.01 1.39 8.29
CA ASN A 33 -7.47 1.65 6.93
C ASN A 33 -8.88 1.09 6.73
N LEU A 34 -9.17 -0.12 7.21
CA LEU A 34 -10.52 -0.70 7.15
C LEU A 34 -11.57 0.15 7.90
N SER A 35 -11.22 0.72 9.05
CA SER A 35 -12.14 1.58 9.81
C SER A 35 -12.47 2.90 9.12
N GLU A 36 -11.61 3.34 8.21
CA GLU A 36 -11.74 4.60 7.45
C GLU A 36 -12.27 4.35 6.02
N GLY A 37 -12.47 3.10 5.62
CA GLY A 37 -12.83 2.75 4.24
C GLY A 37 -11.68 2.92 3.24
N GLU A 38 -10.45 2.88 3.72
CA GLU A 38 -9.23 3.06 2.95
C GLU A 38 -8.51 1.72 2.66
N ILE A 39 -7.57 1.79 1.72
CA ILE A 39 -6.62 0.76 1.34
C ILE A 39 -5.24 1.20 1.80
N PRO A 40 -4.48 0.34 2.49
CA PRO A 40 -3.12 0.67 2.91
C PRO A 40 -2.24 1.15 1.73
N SER A 41 -1.51 2.25 1.95
CA SER A 41 -0.64 2.87 0.93
C SER A 41 0.39 1.91 0.32
N CYS A 42 0.83 0.89 1.07
CA CYS A 42 1.75 -0.13 0.56
C CYS A 42 1.21 -0.93 -0.64
N PHE A 43 -0.12 -0.98 -0.85
CA PHE A 43 -0.73 -1.62 -2.03
C PHE A 43 -0.58 -0.75 -3.27
N PHE A 44 -0.59 0.58 -3.13
CA PHE A 44 -0.41 1.50 -4.26
C PHE A 44 1.01 1.39 -4.85
N HIS A 45 2.01 1.05 -4.02
CA HIS A 45 3.37 0.75 -4.50
C HIS A 45 3.46 -0.49 -5.41
N LEU A 46 2.45 -1.36 -5.43
CA LEU A 46 2.39 -2.45 -6.42
C LEU A 46 2.15 -1.92 -7.85
N VAL A 47 1.59 -0.71 -7.96
CA VAL A 47 1.28 -0.06 -9.23
C VAL A 47 2.44 0.86 -9.64
N HIS A 48 2.81 1.80 -8.76
CA HIS A 48 3.89 2.76 -9.01
C HIS A 48 4.45 3.27 -7.67
N ASP A 49 5.75 3.58 -7.61
CA ASP A 49 6.43 3.94 -6.36
C ASP A 49 6.06 5.36 -5.87
N ASP A 50 5.69 6.26 -6.78
CA ASP A 50 5.30 7.64 -6.46
C ASP A 50 3.80 7.74 -6.15
N THR A 51 3.47 7.86 -4.87
CA THR A 51 2.11 8.08 -4.37
C THR A 51 1.83 9.54 -4.00
N SER A 52 2.71 10.49 -4.35
CA SER A 52 2.60 11.90 -3.92
C SER A 52 1.36 12.62 -4.46
N GLU A 53 0.80 12.14 -5.57
CA GLU A 53 -0.42 12.68 -6.18
C GLU A 53 -1.72 12.14 -5.56
N LEU A 54 -1.65 11.11 -4.72
CA LEU A 54 -2.82 10.53 -4.08
C LEU A 54 -3.30 11.43 -2.95
N GLN A 55 -4.53 11.94 -3.07
CA GLN A 55 -5.19 12.69 -2.00
C GLN A 55 -6.02 11.81 -1.07
N GLU A 56 -6.42 10.63 -1.56
CA GLU A 56 -7.29 9.70 -0.85
C GLU A 56 -6.84 8.27 -1.14
N PHE A 57 -6.90 7.41 -0.13
CA PHE A 57 -6.50 6.01 -0.23
C PHE A 57 -7.71 5.06 -0.36
N THR A 58 -8.80 5.48 -1.00
CA THR A 58 -10.00 4.63 -1.15
C THR A 58 -9.81 3.56 -2.25
N MET A 59 -10.71 2.57 -2.28
CA MET A 59 -10.80 1.60 -3.39
C MET A 59 -11.00 2.29 -4.76
N GLY A 60 -11.80 3.36 -4.81
CA GLY A 60 -12.00 4.13 -6.04
C GLY A 60 -10.73 4.81 -6.51
N SER A 61 -9.95 5.39 -5.59
CA SER A 61 -8.65 5.98 -5.88
C SER A 61 -7.66 4.93 -6.37
N PHE A 62 -7.64 3.74 -5.74
CA PHE A 62 -6.79 2.63 -6.16
C PHE A 62 -7.08 2.18 -7.60
N VAL A 63 -8.36 2.01 -7.98
CA VAL A 63 -8.72 1.62 -9.35
C VAL A 63 -8.29 2.67 -10.37
N LYS A 64 -8.51 3.95 -10.09
CA LYS A 64 -8.09 5.04 -10.99
C LYS A 64 -6.57 5.10 -11.12
N TYR A 65 -5.86 4.96 -10.01
CA TYR A 65 -4.41 4.94 -9.97
C TYR A 65 -3.85 3.75 -10.76
N TYR A 66 -4.41 2.56 -10.55
CA TYR A 66 -4.08 1.37 -11.33
C TYR A 66 -4.29 1.59 -12.82
N GLN A 67 -5.47 2.06 -13.24
CA GLN A 67 -5.78 2.32 -14.65
C GLN A 67 -4.82 3.33 -15.30
N LYS A 68 -4.42 4.37 -14.57
CA LYS A 68 -3.49 5.39 -15.07
C LYS A 68 -2.10 4.82 -15.37
N TYR A 69 -1.59 3.96 -14.51
CA TYR A 69 -0.21 3.46 -14.58
C TYR A 69 -0.09 2.04 -15.17
N ALA A 70 -1.19 1.31 -15.32
CA ALA A 70 -1.22 -0.04 -15.91
C ALA A 70 -0.83 -0.07 -17.40
N ASP A 71 -0.94 1.07 -18.10
CA ASP A 71 -0.47 1.20 -19.49
C ASP A 71 1.06 1.42 -19.57
N GLU A 72 1.70 1.91 -18.49
CA GLU A 72 3.12 2.30 -18.48
C GLU A 72 4.07 1.17 -18.07
N LYS A 73 3.61 0.29 -17.19
CA LYS A 73 4.23 -1.01 -16.94
C LYS A 73 3.20 -2.03 -17.34
N GLY A 74 3.45 -2.83 -18.38
CA GLY A 74 2.57 -3.92 -18.79
C GLY A 74 2.17 -4.78 -17.59
N ALA A 75 1.10 -4.37 -16.92
CA ALA A 75 0.63 -4.99 -15.72
C ALA A 75 0.21 -6.39 -16.16
N PRO A 76 0.49 -7.44 -15.36
CA PRO A 76 -0.06 -8.75 -15.67
C PRO A 76 -1.56 -8.56 -15.80
N ALA A 77 -2.06 -8.72 -17.03
CA ALA A 77 -3.48 -8.77 -17.29
C ALA A 77 -4.04 -9.74 -16.25
N SER A 78 -5.11 -9.34 -15.57
CA SER A 78 -5.91 -10.31 -14.84
C SER A 78 -6.37 -11.36 -15.87
N GLU A 79 -5.62 -12.44 -16.01
CA GLU A 79 -6.12 -13.63 -16.68
C GLU A 79 -7.19 -14.19 -15.75
N ASN A 80 -8.44 -13.87 -16.08
CA ASN A 80 -9.69 -14.51 -15.66
C ASN A 80 -9.75 -15.06 -14.21
N ALA A 81 -10.47 -14.35 -13.34
CA ALA A 81 -11.14 -14.94 -12.19
C ALA A 81 -12.64 -15.10 -12.51
#